data_AF-A0AAW0FS72-F1
#
_entry.id   AF-A0AAW0FS72-F1
#
_cell.length_a   1.000
_cell.length_b   1.000
_cell.length_c   1.000
_cell.angle_alpha   90.00
_cell.angle_beta   90.00
_cell.angle_gamma   90.00
#
_symmetry.space_group_name_H-M   'P 1'
#
loop_
_entity.id
_entity.type
_entity.pdbx_description
1 polymer ?
#
loop_
_entity_poly.entity_id
_entity_poly.type
_entity_poly.pdbx_seq_one_letter_code
_entity_poly.pdbx_strand_id
1 'polypeptide(L)'
;MFVMALQVQMEFTTPISYNTTKVNIGVVTTNDKILFASINNKVDHIDSKIDEIGWPVPNQIQFNFNKALESSETRASVKGELKQLVERVDVMAEIPQFVKNIVSGVAGTKPYIYQFCNDMTIQVDDVSEHGIGFNEATFISE
;
A
#
# COMPACT_ATOMS: atom_id res chain seq x y z
N MET A 1 7.00 -28.58 -2.03
CA MET A 1 6.52 -27.59 -3.01
C MET A 1 6.90 -26.24 -2.42
N PHE A 2 7.91 -25.57 -2.99
CA PHE A 2 8.34 -24.23 -2.56
C PHE A 2 7.38 -23.24 -3.20
N VAL A 3 6.64 -22.49 -2.40
CA VAL A 3 5.47 -21.71 -2.84
C VAL A 3 5.88 -20.24 -2.88
N MET A 4 6.90 -19.88 -3.68
CA MET A 4 7.26 -18.47 -3.86
C MET A 4 6.00 -17.70 -4.25
N ALA A 5 5.47 -16.96 -3.29
CA ALA A 5 4.20 -16.30 -3.41
C ALA A 5 4.46 -14.83 -3.79
N LEU A 6 4.08 -14.46 -5.01
CA LEU A 6 4.08 -13.08 -5.42
C LEU A 6 2.70 -12.48 -5.10
N GLN A 7 2.73 -11.34 -4.44
CA GLN A 7 1.54 -10.59 -4.06
C GLN A 7 1.62 -9.17 -4.60
N VAL A 8 0.49 -8.68 -5.11
CA VAL A 8 0.30 -7.27 -5.49
C VAL A 8 -0.95 -6.76 -4.78
N GLN A 9 -0.87 -5.57 -4.20
CA GLN A 9 -1.97 -4.89 -3.51
C GLN A 9 -1.95 -3.43 -3.91
N MET A 10 -3.13 -2.87 -4.12
CA MET A 10 -3.32 -1.44 -4.35
C MET A 10 -4.53 -0.95 -3.56
N GLU A 11 -4.34 0.08 -2.74
CA GLU A 11 -5.42 0.80 -2.05
C GLU A 11 -5.33 2.30 -2.39
N PHE A 12 -6.44 2.91 -2.80
CA PHE A 12 -6.57 4.36 -2.94
C PHE A 12 -8.03 4.78 -2.81
N THR A 13 -8.27 6.05 -2.47
CA THR A 13 -9.61 6.65 -2.46
C THR A 13 -9.77 7.52 -3.71
N THR A 14 -10.86 7.32 -4.45
CA THR A 14 -11.13 8.13 -5.64
C THR A 14 -11.44 9.59 -5.26
N PRO A 15 -11.22 10.56 -6.17
CA PRO A 15 -11.62 11.94 -5.93
C PRO A 15 -13.13 12.11 -5.74
N ILE A 16 -13.54 13.25 -5.20
CA ILE A 16 -14.97 13.60 -5.00
C ILE A 16 -15.78 13.47 -6.30
N SER A 17 -15.20 13.83 -7.45
CA SER A 17 -15.83 13.68 -8.77
C SER A 17 -16.17 12.22 -9.15
N TYR A 18 -15.57 11.26 -8.46
CA TYR A 18 -15.77 9.81 -8.60
C TYR A 18 -16.31 9.17 -7.30
N ASN A 19 -17.09 9.93 -6.52
CA ASN A 19 -17.85 9.45 -5.37
C ASN A 19 -17.03 8.96 -4.16
N THR A 20 -15.79 9.44 -3.98
CA THR A 20 -14.96 9.18 -2.78
C THR A 20 -14.94 7.70 -2.36
N THR A 21 -14.77 6.82 -3.34
CA THR A 21 -14.85 5.37 -3.16
C THR A 21 -13.46 4.83 -2.85
N LYS A 22 -13.35 4.03 -1.79
CA LYS A 22 -12.14 3.27 -1.51
C LYS A 22 -12.05 2.10 -2.48
N VAL A 23 -11.04 2.12 -3.34
CA VAL A 23 -10.64 1.00 -4.17
C VAL A 23 -9.54 0.26 -3.42
N ASN A 24 -9.77 -1.01 -3.12
CA ASN A 24 -8.75 -1.90 -2.60
C ASN A 24 -8.82 -3.23 -3.34
N ILE A 25 -7.75 -3.55 -4.06
CA ILE A 25 -7.63 -4.75 -4.90
C ILE A 25 -6.31 -5.45 -4.61
N GLY A 26 -6.34 -6.78 -4.63
CA GLY A 26 -5.17 -7.60 -4.37
C GLY A 26 -5.21 -8.91 -5.13
N VAL A 27 -4.03 -9.44 -5.40
CA VAL A 27 -3.86 -10.78 -5.99
C VAL A 27 -2.70 -11.48 -5.31
N VAL A 28 -2.91 -12.76 -5.02
CA VAL A 28 -1.87 -13.66 -4.51
C VAL A 28 -1.66 -14.77 -5.51
N THR A 29 -0.41 -14.98 -5.88
CA THR A 29 -0.01 -15.91 -6.93
C THR A 29 1.14 -16.78 -6.43
N THR A 30 1.36 -17.87 -7.13
CA THR A 30 2.56 -18.71 -7.07
C THR A 30 3.24 -18.63 -8.43
N ASN A 31 4.44 -19.20 -8.56
CA ASN A 31 5.19 -19.20 -9.81
C ASN A 31 4.40 -19.68 -11.04
N ASP A 32 3.45 -20.61 -10.88
CA ASP A 32 2.74 -21.27 -11.97
C ASP A 32 1.25 -20.91 -12.07
N LYS A 33 0.66 -20.27 -11.05
CA LYS A 33 -0.78 -19.98 -11.02
C LYS A 33 -1.17 -18.84 -10.10
N ILE A 34 -2.33 -18.25 -10.38
CA ILE A 34 -3.06 -17.36 -9.47
C ILE A 34 -3.73 -18.22 -8.40
N LEU A 35 -3.51 -17.91 -7.12
CA LEU A 35 -4.20 -18.59 -6.02
C LEU A 35 -5.60 -17.99 -5.81
N PHE A 36 -5.67 -16.67 -5.71
CA PHE A 36 -6.91 -15.91 -5.66
C PHE A 36 -6.67 -14.42 -5.93
N ALA A 37 -7.74 -13.74 -6.32
CA ALA A 37 -7.84 -12.29 -6.34
C ALA A 37 -8.92 -11.86 -5.36
N SER A 38 -8.74 -10.72 -4.74
CA SER A 38 -9.64 -10.20 -3.73
C SER A 38 -9.79 -8.69 -3.85
N ILE A 39 -10.94 -8.19 -3.45
CA ILE A 39 -11.18 -6.76 -3.31
C ILE A 39 -11.71 -6.49 -1.90
N ASN A 40 -11.87 -5.21 -1.55
CA ASN A 40 -12.29 -4.78 -0.21
C ASN A 40 -11.37 -5.30 0.90
N ASN A 41 -10.09 -5.50 0.56
CA ASN A 41 -9.08 -5.94 1.52
C ASN A 41 -8.84 -4.85 2.58
N LYS A 42 -7.99 -5.17 3.56
CA LYS A 42 -7.64 -4.22 4.62
C LYS A 42 -6.14 -3.96 4.63
N VAL A 43 -5.74 -2.69 4.61
CA VAL A 43 -4.37 -2.26 4.85
C VAL A 43 -4.29 -1.58 6.20
N ASP A 44 -3.40 -2.08 7.06
CA ASP A 44 -3.16 -1.55 8.39
C ASP A 44 -1.81 -0.83 8.42
N HIS A 45 -1.85 0.49 8.64
CA HIS A 45 -0.70 1.33 8.94
C HIS A 45 -0.48 1.32 10.45
N ILE A 46 0.59 0.68 10.91
CA ILE A 46 0.79 0.35 12.33
C ILE A 46 1.92 1.19 12.90
N ASP A 47 1.70 1.72 14.10
CA ASP A 47 2.63 2.59 14.84
C ASP A 47 3.11 3.79 14.00
N SER A 48 2.18 4.48 13.34
CA SER A 48 2.50 5.67 12.55
C SER A 48 3.06 6.80 13.41
N LYS A 49 4.15 7.41 12.93
CA LYS A 49 4.82 8.55 13.57
C LYS A 49 4.90 9.71 12.60
N ILE A 50 4.68 10.91 13.13
CA ILE A 50 4.88 12.16 12.38
C ILE A 50 6.38 12.26 12.06
N ASP A 51 6.71 12.31 10.77
CA ASP A 51 8.08 12.55 10.32
C ASP A 51 8.43 14.04 10.34
N GLU A 52 9.65 14.38 9.91
CA GLU A 52 10.13 15.76 9.85
C GLU A 52 9.35 16.69 8.89
N ILE A 53 8.55 16.12 7.98
CA ILE A 53 7.73 16.85 7.00
C ILE A 53 6.27 16.95 7.44
N GLY A 54 5.89 16.25 8.51
CA GLY A 54 4.57 16.35 9.13
C GLY A 54 3.62 15.21 8.78
N TRP A 55 4.05 14.16 8.07
CA TRP A 55 3.18 13.06 7.68
C TRP A 55 3.25 11.87 8.65
N PRO A 56 2.13 11.18 8.94
CA PRO A 56 2.09 10.05 9.86
C PRO A 56 2.55 8.74 9.17
N VAL A 57 3.85 8.64 8.97
CA VAL A 57 4.48 7.51 8.28
C VAL A 57 4.43 6.25 9.18
N PRO A 58 3.92 5.10 8.69
CA PRO A 58 3.87 3.85 9.45
C PRO A 58 5.27 3.27 9.70
N ASN A 59 5.50 2.71 10.90
CA ASN A 59 6.70 1.91 11.18
C ASN A 59 6.52 0.45 10.74
N GLN A 60 5.29 -0.01 10.59
CA GLN A 60 4.98 -1.36 10.14
C GLN A 60 3.73 -1.30 9.26
N ILE A 61 3.68 -2.15 8.23
CA ILE A 61 2.51 -2.29 7.37
C ILE A 61 2.03 -3.74 7.37
N GLN A 62 0.72 -3.91 7.31
CA GLN A 62 0.09 -5.21 7.13
C GLN A 62 -1.03 -5.13 6.09
N PHE A 63 -0.94 -5.99 5.09
CA PHE A 63 -1.97 -6.19 4.07
C PHE A 63 -2.73 -7.47 4.41
N ASN A 64 -4.06 -7.39 4.51
CA ASN A 64 -4.93 -8.53 4.81
C ASN A 64 -5.87 -8.76 3.64
N PHE A 65 -5.76 -9.90 2.97
CA PHE A 65 -6.54 -10.24 1.79
C PHE A 65 -7.77 -11.05 2.17
N ASN A 66 -8.95 -10.59 1.75
CA ASN A 66 -10.20 -11.24 2.07
C ASN A 66 -10.37 -12.54 1.29
N LYS A 67 -11.01 -13.52 1.92
CA LYS A 67 -11.31 -14.82 1.31
C LYS A 67 -12.39 -14.76 0.22
N ALA A 68 -13.32 -13.83 0.35
CA ALA A 68 -14.42 -13.59 -0.57
C ALA A 68 -14.88 -12.12 -0.50
N LEU A 69 -15.64 -11.68 -1.51
CA LEU A 69 -16.10 -10.30 -1.70
C LEU A 69 -16.76 -9.67 -0.46
N GLU A 70 -17.62 -10.45 0.21
CA GLU A 70 -18.43 -10.03 1.37
C GLU A 70 -17.92 -10.62 2.69
N SER A 71 -16.73 -11.24 2.69
CA SER A 71 -16.18 -11.87 3.88
C SER A 71 -15.12 -10.98 4.53
N SER A 72 -15.24 -10.78 5.84
CA SER A 72 -14.19 -10.21 6.67
C SER A 72 -13.11 -11.24 7.07
N GLU A 73 -13.28 -12.51 6.69
CA GLU A 73 -12.29 -13.55 6.93
C GLU A 73 -11.07 -13.32 6.02
N THR A 74 -9.91 -13.17 6.65
CA THR A 74 -8.62 -13.02 5.96
C THR A 74 -8.12 -14.38 5.52
N ARG A 75 -7.86 -14.54 4.22
CA ARG A 75 -7.27 -15.76 3.64
C ARG A 75 -5.75 -15.71 3.60
N ALA A 76 -5.20 -14.52 3.36
CA ALA A 76 -3.76 -14.31 3.40
C ALA A 76 -3.44 -12.96 4.05
N SER A 77 -2.24 -12.85 4.62
CA SER A 77 -1.71 -11.59 5.10
C SER A 77 -0.26 -11.42 4.70
N VAL A 78 0.15 -10.19 4.47
CA VAL A 78 1.55 -9.81 4.24
C VAL A 78 1.92 -8.74 5.26
N LYS A 79 2.97 -8.97 6.06
CA LYS A 79 3.37 -8.08 7.14
C LYS A 79 4.88 -7.88 7.17
N GLY A 80 5.31 -6.66 7.48
CA GLY A 80 6.71 -6.36 7.75
C GLY A 80 6.94 -4.96 8.30
N GLU A 81 8.11 -4.78 8.90
CA GLU A 81 8.55 -3.51 9.48
C GLU A 81 9.17 -2.63 8.38
N LEU A 82 8.80 -1.36 8.36
CA LEU A 82 9.24 -0.38 7.37
C LEU A 82 10.53 0.32 7.81
N LYS A 83 11.61 -0.45 7.94
CA LYS A 83 12.92 0.04 8.42
C LYS A 83 13.72 0.76 7.35
N GLN A 84 13.62 0.29 6.11
CA GLN A 84 14.37 0.77 4.98
C GLN A 84 13.46 1.61 4.09
N LEU A 85 13.48 2.92 4.35
CA LEU A 85 13.00 3.93 3.40
C LEU A 85 14.04 4.06 2.28
N VAL A 86 13.63 3.73 1.06
CA VAL A 86 14.46 3.85 -0.14
C VAL A 86 14.50 5.30 -0.59
N GLU A 87 13.33 5.92 -0.73
CA GLU A 87 13.19 7.28 -1.19
C GLU A 87 11.90 7.93 -0.67
N ARG A 88 11.96 9.24 -0.42
CA ARG A 88 10.80 10.08 -0.18
C ARG A 88 10.73 11.11 -1.32
N VAL A 89 9.83 10.90 -2.27
CA VAL A 89 9.69 11.71 -3.47
C VAL A 89 8.80 12.93 -3.18
N ASP A 90 9.30 14.15 -3.42
CA ASP A 90 8.48 15.37 -3.43
C ASP A 90 7.78 15.49 -4.80
N VAL A 91 6.51 15.11 -4.85
CA VAL A 91 5.74 15.11 -6.10
C VAL A 91 5.67 16.52 -6.72
N MET A 92 5.65 17.57 -5.89
CA MET A 92 5.61 18.95 -6.38
C MET A 92 6.95 19.43 -6.92
N ALA A 93 8.06 18.81 -6.53
CA ALA A 93 9.37 19.06 -7.12
C ALA A 93 9.48 18.46 -8.53
N GLU A 94 8.88 17.28 -8.73
CA GLU A 94 8.95 16.52 -10.00
C GLU A 94 8.00 17.04 -11.09
N ILE A 95 6.94 17.75 -10.71
CA ILE A 95 5.94 18.24 -11.67
C ILE A 95 6.43 19.54 -12.36
N PRO A 96 6.33 19.66 -13.70
CA PRO A 96 6.64 20.90 -14.42
C PRO A 96 5.82 22.11 -13.96
N GLN A 97 6.41 23.31 -13.99
CA GLN A 97 5.82 24.53 -13.44
C GLN A 97 4.42 24.87 -13.99
N PHE A 98 4.13 24.57 -15.25
CA PHE A 98 2.84 24.88 -15.87
C PHE A 98 1.68 24.03 -15.33
N VAL A 99 1.97 22.83 -14.80
CA VAL A 99 0.96 21.93 -14.20
C VAL A 99 0.66 22.35 -12.76
N LYS A 100 1.63 22.92 -12.03
CA LYS A 100 1.49 23.34 -10.61
C LYS A 100 0.32 24.30 -10.38
N ASN A 101 0.03 25.17 -11.34
CA ASN A 101 -1.06 26.15 -11.27
C ASN A 101 -2.45 25.52 -11.37
N ILE A 102 -2.56 24.27 -11.83
CA ILE A 102 -3.82 23.53 -11.97
C ILE A 102 -4.07 22.65 -10.73
N VAL A 103 -3.00 22.10 -10.14
CA VAL A 103 -3.08 21.20 -8.96
C VAL A 103 -3.15 21.94 -7.61
N SER A 104 -2.92 23.25 -7.56
CA SER A 104 -3.01 24.04 -6.33
C SER A 104 -4.41 24.10 -5.69
N GLY A 105 -5.43 23.57 -6.37
CA GLY A 105 -6.80 23.43 -5.84
C GLY A 105 -7.05 22.15 -5.02
N VAL A 106 -6.10 21.20 -5.01
CA VAL A 106 -6.26 19.89 -4.36
C VAL A 106 -5.37 19.84 -3.12
N ALA A 107 -5.94 20.32 -2.00
CA ALA A 107 -5.45 20.21 -0.62
C ALA A 107 -4.08 20.86 -0.30
N GLY A 108 -4.05 21.70 0.74
CA GLY A 108 -2.90 22.49 1.19
C GLY A 108 -1.71 21.70 1.77
N THR A 109 -1.62 20.40 1.50
CA THR A 109 -0.57 19.50 1.97
C THR A 109 0.29 19.09 0.78
N LYS A 110 1.61 19.24 0.88
CA LYS A 110 2.54 18.83 -0.18
C LYS A 110 2.51 17.29 -0.31
N PRO A 111 2.12 16.72 -1.47
CA PRO A 111 2.10 15.28 -1.64
C PRO A 111 3.52 14.71 -1.68
N TYR A 112 3.75 13.68 -0.85
CA TYR A 112 4.98 12.89 -0.87
C TYR A 112 4.66 11.42 -1.08
N ILE A 113 5.53 10.73 -1.82
CA ILE A 113 5.50 9.28 -1.98
C ILE A 113 6.66 8.70 -1.17
N TYR A 114 6.35 7.83 -0.22
CA TYR A 114 7.34 7.12 0.59
C TYR A 114 7.50 5.72 -0.01
N GLN A 115 8.69 5.42 -0.50
CA GLN A 115 9.03 4.15 -1.11
C GLN A 115 9.91 3.35 -0.16
N PHE A 116 9.52 2.12 0.11
CA PHE A 116 10.19 1.25 1.05
C PHE A 116 10.54 -0.08 0.39
N CYS A 117 11.60 -0.71 0.87
CA CYS A 117 12.02 -2.04 0.43
C CYS A 117 12.47 -2.83 1.65
N ASN A 118 11.61 -3.68 2.19
CA ASN A 118 11.84 -4.38 3.46
C ASN A 118 11.59 -5.88 3.34
N ASP A 119 12.13 -6.62 4.31
CA ASP A 119 11.72 -8.00 4.55
C ASP A 119 10.24 -8.03 4.95
N MET A 120 9.47 -8.85 4.24
CA MET A 120 8.06 -9.10 4.49
C MET A 120 7.84 -10.59 4.70
N THR A 121 6.83 -10.92 5.48
CA THR A 121 6.35 -12.29 5.66
C THR A 121 4.95 -12.38 5.09
N ILE A 122 4.75 -13.31 4.16
CA ILE A 122 3.43 -13.66 3.66
C ILE A 122 2.95 -14.92 4.38
N GLN A 123 1.72 -14.89 4.87
CA GLN A 123 0.99 -16.03 5.39
C GLN A 123 -0.20 -16.29 4.47
N VAL A 124 -0.29 -17.49 3.90
CA VAL A 124 -1.46 -17.94 3.12
C VAL A 124 -1.96 -19.23 3.75
N ASP A 125 -3.19 -19.21 4.27
CA ASP A 125 -3.72 -20.32 5.06
C ASP A 125 -2.70 -20.73 6.17
N ASP A 126 -2.20 -21.97 6.16
CA ASP A 126 -1.24 -22.48 7.15
C ASP A 126 0.24 -22.34 6.74
N VAL A 127 0.53 -21.75 5.58
CA VAL A 127 1.89 -21.64 5.02
C VAL A 127 2.43 -20.22 5.18
N SER A 128 3.68 -20.12 5.65
CA SER A 128 4.41 -18.87 5.82
C SER A 128 5.66 -18.84 4.96
N GLU A 129 5.92 -17.73 4.28
CA GLU A 129 7.16 -17.52 3.53
C GLU A 129 7.71 -16.10 3.73
N HIS A 130 9.03 -15.98 3.65
CA HIS A 130 9.74 -14.71 3.71
C HIS A 130 10.11 -14.23 2.31
N GLY A 131 10.04 -12.93 2.10
CA GLY A 131 10.44 -12.30 0.84
C GLY A 131 10.73 -10.82 1.02
N ILE A 132 11.07 -10.16 -0.09
CA ILE A 132 11.27 -8.71 -0.13
C ILE A 132 10.00 -8.07 -0.67
N GLY A 133 9.48 -7.08 0.05
CA GLY A 133 8.39 -6.23 -0.40
C GLY A 133 8.88 -4.86 -0.79
N PHE A 134 8.56 -4.42 -2.00
CA PHE A 134 8.59 -3.01 -2.37
C PHE A 134 7.21 -2.42 -2.14
N ASN A 135 7.12 -1.36 -1.34
CA ASN A 135 5.85 -0.73 -1.01
C ASN A 135 5.92 0.78 -1.12
N GLU A 136 4.84 1.37 -1.63
CA GLU A 136 4.68 2.82 -1.73
C GLU A 136 3.51 3.25 -0.86
N ALA A 137 3.72 4.29 -0.06
CA ALA A 137 2.67 4.96 0.71
C ALA A 137 2.64 6.43 0.32
N THR A 138 1.50 6.91 -0.15
CA THR A 138 1.32 8.30 -0.53
C THR A 138 0.37 8.98 0.45
N PHE A 139 0.75 10.16 0.92
CA PHE A 139 -0.08 11.00 1.77
C PHE A 139 -0.41 12.28 1.02
N ILE A 140 -1.69 12.47 0.68
CA ILE A 140 -2.17 13.52 -0.23
C ILE A 140 -3.09 14.52 0.49
N SER A 141 -3.79 14.07 1.54
CA SER A 141 -4.60 14.88 2.44
C SER A 141 -4.67 14.20 3.80
N GLU A 142 -5.03 14.95 4.84
CA GLU A 142 -5.51 14.37 6.11
C GLU A 142 -6.70 13.42 5.89
#